data_AF-A0A4Q1BKY8-F1
#
_entry.id   AF-A0A4Q1BKY8-F1
#
_cell.length_a   1.000
_cell.length_b   1.000
_cell.length_c   1.000
_cell.angle_alpha   90.00
_cell.angle_beta   90.00
_cell.angle_gamma   90.00
#
_symmetry.space_group_name_H-M   'P 1'
#
loop_
_entity.id
_entity.type
_entity.pdbx_description
1 polymer ?
#
loop_
_entity_poly.entity_id
_entity_poly.type
_entity_poly.pdbx_seq_one_letter_code
_entity_poly.pdbx_strand_id
1 'polypeptide(L)'
;MLVLALLTLLSCLNPIFGKIASISAPSIIPAGKNFTVVIHTTSYIQNWDDFGIIFGLKSPNLTSDPIAVGDEIGYSNLYGVEKLPNVTVSVSCPIWASGKYTLVGAVPYLVGASGETGIQYFNQSISVTPTPAK
;
A
#
# COMPACT_ATOMS: atom_id res chain seq x y z
N MET A 1 -9.24 9.86 -44.69
CA MET A 1 -9.97 9.11 -43.65
C MET A 1 -9.05 8.04 -43.05
N LEU A 2 -8.63 8.29 -41.81
CA LEU A 2 -8.52 7.32 -40.71
C LEU A 2 -7.64 6.06 -40.90
N VAL A 3 -6.32 6.18 -40.74
CA VAL A 3 -5.51 5.13 -40.07
C VAL A 3 -4.32 5.80 -39.38
N LEU A 4 -4.56 6.53 -38.29
CA LEU A 4 -3.47 7.02 -37.44
C LEU A 4 -3.98 7.30 -36.03
N ALA A 5 -4.06 6.25 -35.20
CA ALA A 5 -4.06 6.31 -33.73
C ALA A 5 -4.25 4.90 -33.15
N LEU A 6 -3.24 4.06 -33.24
CA LEU A 6 -3.13 2.91 -32.34
C LEU A 6 -1.70 2.87 -31.79
N LEU A 7 -1.33 3.92 -31.06
CA LEU A 7 -0.12 3.94 -30.26
C LEU A 7 -0.48 4.16 -28.79
N THR A 8 0.05 3.23 -27.99
CA THR A 8 0.42 3.35 -26.58
C THR A 8 -0.69 3.52 -25.55
N LEU A 9 -1.23 2.38 -25.10
CA LEU A 9 -1.54 2.22 -23.68
C LEU A 9 -1.14 0.81 -23.20
N LEU A 10 0.13 0.44 -23.40
CA LEU A 10 0.78 -0.52 -22.47
C LEU A 10 1.02 0.26 -21.18
N SER A 11 -0.04 0.41 -20.38
CA SER A 11 0.13 0.80 -18.99
C SER A 11 0.96 -0.30 -18.33
N CYS A 12 2.08 0.08 -17.72
CA CYS A 12 2.94 -0.80 -16.95
C CYS A 12 2.08 -1.56 -15.93
N LEU A 13 1.70 -2.79 -16.25
CA LEU A 13 1.25 -3.75 -15.26
C LEU A 13 2.47 -3.97 -14.36
N ASN A 14 2.50 -3.27 -13.22
CA ASN A 14 3.49 -3.56 -12.20
C ASN A 14 3.33 -5.04 -11.87
N PRO A 15 4.37 -5.87 -12.05
CA PRO A 15 4.29 -7.27 -11.66
C PRO A 15 3.86 -7.34 -10.19
N ILE A 16 2.80 -8.11 -9.92
CA ILE A 16 2.35 -8.37 -8.57
C ILE A 16 3.26 -9.45 -8.01
N PHE A 17 3.98 -9.12 -6.93
CA PHE A 17 5.00 -9.96 -6.31
C PHE A 17 4.58 -10.26 -4.87
N GLY A 18 4.05 -11.45 -4.62
CA GLY A 18 3.48 -11.80 -3.31
C GLY A 18 1.96 -11.87 -3.34
N LYS A 19 1.34 -12.26 -2.24
CA LYS A 19 -0.11 -12.56 -2.17
C LYS A 19 -0.97 -11.28 -2.17
N ILE A 20 -0.39 -10.12 -1.88
CA ILE A 20 -1.09 -8.83 -1.90
C ILE A 20 -1.11 -8.26 -3.33
N ALA A 21 -2.30 -7.87 -3.79
CA ALA A 21 -2.51 -7.25 -5.09
C ALA A 21 -2.60 -5.71 -5.00
N SER A 22 -3.23 -5.18 -3.94
CA SER A 22 -3.35 -3.74 -3.72
C SER A 22 -3.80 -3.41 -2.30
N ILE A 23 -3.78 -2.12 -1.95
CA ILE A 23 -4.42 -1.58 -0.75
C ILE A 23 -5.48 -0.55 -1.13
N SER A 24 -6.51 -0.40 -0.31
CA SER A 24 -7.49 0.69 -0.42
C SER A 24 -7.87 1.27 0.93
N ALA A 25 -7.89 2.59 1.04
CA ALA A 25 -8.33 3.34 2.22
C ALA A 25 -9.31 4.46 1.82
N PRO A 26 -10.04 5.08 2.77
CA PRO A 26 -10.76 6.32 2.50
C PRO A 26 -9.82 7.40 1.94
N SER A 27 -10.27 8.15 0.93
CA SER A 27 -9.48 9.24 0.34
C SER A 27 -9.32 10.44 1.25
N ILE A 28 -10.18 10.55 2.27
CA ILE A 28 -10.14 11.58 3.31
C ILE A 28 -10.21 10.88 4.67
N ILE A 29 -9.23 11.14 5.54
CA ILE A 29 -9.16 10.58 6.90
C ILE A 29 -8.99 11.69 7.95
N PRO A 30 -9.56 11.55 9.16
CA PRO A 30 -9.34 12.51 10.22
C PRO A 30 -8.03 12.26 10.96
N ALA A 31 -7.29 13.34 11.25
CA ALA A 31 -6.12 13.29 12.12
C ALA A 31 -6.48 12.77 13.52
N GLY A 32 -5.57 12.00 14.13
CA GLY A 32 -5.73 11.46 15.49
C GLY A 32 -6.82 10.39 15.63
N LYS A 33 -7.31 9.83 14.53
CA LYS A 33 -8.35 8.79 14.51
C LYS A 33 -7.87 7.57 13.75
N ASN A 34 -8.47 6.44 14.08
CA ASN A 34 -8.28 5.23 13.30
C ASN A 34 -9.10 5.30 12.01
N PHE A 35 -8.55 4.72 10.95
CA PHE A 35 -9.23 4.52 9.69
C PHE A 35 -9.03 3.08 9.23
N THR A 36 -9.86 2.66 8.29
CA THR A 36 -9.87 1.29 7.78
C THR A 36 -9.08 1.21 6.49
N VAL A 37 -8.15 0.27 6.42
CA VAL A 37 -7.47 -0.12 5.18
C VAL A 37 -7.92 -1.52 4.80
N VAL A 38 -8.25 -1.73 3.53
CA VAL A 38 -8.52 -3.04 2.94
C VAL A 38 -7.31 -3.46 2.13
N ILE A 39 -6.75 -4.62 2.46
CA ILE A 39 -5.68 -5.29 1.74
C ILE A 39 -6.35 -6.27 0.78
N HIS A 40 -6.22 -6.03 -0.52
CA HIS A 40 -6.75 -6.91 -1.55
C HIS A 40 -5.72 -7.96 -1.89
N THR A 41 -6.13 -9.22 -1.88
CA THR A 41 -5.23 -10.35 -2.12
C THR A 41 -5.56 -11.03 -3.45
N THR A 42 -4.60 -11.77 -3.99
CA THR A 42 -4.79 -12.60 -5.17
C THR A 42 -4.67 -14.08 -4.81
N SER A 43 -5.53 -14.91 -5.43
CA SER A 43 -5.65 -16.33 -5.11
C SER A 43 -4.62 -17.22 -5.80
N TYR A 44 -3.81 -16.68 -6.72
CA TYR A 44 -2.99 -17.46 -7.64
C TYR A 44 -1.50 -17.11 -7.55
N ILE A 45 -0.90 -17.22 -6.37
CA ILE A 45 0.55 -17.08 -6.25
C ILE A 45 1.08 -18.25 -5.42
N GLN A 46 1.50 -19.29 -6.13
CA GLN A 46 2.20 -20.45 -5.55
C GLN A 46 3.67 -20.06 -5.31
N ASN A 47 4.20 -20.37 -4.13
CA ASN A 47 5.60 -20.13 -3.72
C ASN A 47 5.94 -18.68 -3.35
N TRP A 48 5.06 -17.95 -2.69
CA TRP A 48 5.43 -16.65 -2.10
C TRP A 48 5.02 -16.61 -0.63
N ASP A 49 5.89 -16.05 0.20
CA ASP A 49 5.59 -15.76 1.59
C ASP A 49 5.67 -14.25 1.82
N ASP A 50 4.52 -13.64 2.11
CA ASP A 50 4.45 -12.25 2.56
C ASP A 50 4.62 -12.25 4.07
N PHE A 51 5.64 -11.55 4.57
CA PHE A 51 5.91 -11.53 6.02
C PHE A 51 4.94 -10.62 6.77
N GLY A 52 4.56 -9.50 6.16
CA GLY A 52 3.69 -8.51 6.76
C GLY A 52 3.56 -7.29 5.88
N ILE A 53 2.72 -6.35 6.30
CA ILE A 53 2.60 -5.04 5.66
C ILE A 53 2.87 -3.95 6.68
N ILE A 54 3.78 -3.04 6.30
CA ILE A 54 4.07 -1.81 7.02
C ILE A 54 3.26 -0.70 6.37
N PHE A 55 2.45 0.01 7.14
CA PHE A 55 1.72 1.18 6.69
C PHE A 55 2.48 2.45 7.08
N GLY A 56 2.76 3.28 6.10
CA GLY A 56 3.42 4.56 6.27
C GLY A 56 2.62 5.71 5.70
N LEU A 57 2.80 6.89 6.29
CA LEU A 57 2.25 8.15 5.83
C LEU A 57 3.36 8.99 5.21
N LYS A 58 3.46 8.95 3.88
CA LYS A 58 4.53 9.62 3.14
C LYS A 58 4.16 11.05 2.79
N SER A 59 4.95 11.99 3.30
CA SER A 59 4.84 13.41 2.99
C SER A 59 5.18 13.70 1.51
N PRO A 60 4.51 14.68 0.87
CA PRO A 60 4.86 15.13 -0.48
C PRO A 60 6.30 15.67 -0.59
N ASN A 61 6.92 16.04 0.53
CA ASN A 61 8.33 16.46 0.58
C ASN A 61 9.31 15.29 0.35
N LEU A 62 8.86 14.04 0.43
CA LEU A 62 9.66 12.82 0.24
C LEU A 62 9.41 12.16 -1.12
N THR A 63 8.93 12.92 -2.10
CA THR A 63 8.58 12.39 -3.44
C THR A 63 9.78 11.84 -4.23
N SER A 64 11.00 12.31 -3.92
CA SER A 64 12.24 11.86 -4.57
C SER A 64 12.72 10.48 -4.10
N ASP A 65 12.24 9.97 -2.97
CA ASP A 65 12.63 8.66 -2.45
C ASP A 65 11.52 7.64 -2.77
N PRO A 66 11.66 6.80 -3.82
CA PRO A 66 10.61 5.88 -4.23
C PRO A 66 10.35 4.75 -3.23
N ILE A 67 11.28 4.45 -2.32
CA ILE A 67 11.23 3.33 -1.38
C ILE A 67 10.87 3.75 0.05
N ALA A 68 10.83 5.05 0.33
CA ALA A 68 10.39 5.58 1.62
C ALA A 68 8.90 5.33 1.88
N VAL A 69 8.59 4.77 3.04
CA VAL A 69 7.23 4.64 3.58
C VAL A 69 6.74 5.93 4.25
N GLY A 70 7.65 6.83 4.62
CA GLY A 70 7.34 8.01 5.44
C GLY A 70 7.28 7.66 6.92
N ASP A 71 6.37 8.32 7.65
CA ASP A 71 6.15 8.02 9.07
C ASP A 71 5.37 6.70 9.21
N GLU A 72 5.89 5.73 9.96
CA GLU A 72 5.19 4.48 10.24
C GLU A 72 3.93 4.75 11.09
N ILE A 73 2.79 4.22 10.64
CA ILE A 73 1.49 4.41 11.29
C ILE A 73 0.76 3.10 11.59
N GLY A 74 1.34 1.96 11.21
CA GLY A 74 0.81 0.65 11.55
C GLY A 74 1.57 -0.50 10.91
N TYR A 75 1.31 -1.69 11.43
CA TYR A 75 1.84 -2.95 10.93
C TYR A 75 0.77 -4.04 11.00
N SER A 76 0.81 -4.99 10.08
CA SER A 76 0.00 -6.21 10.16
C SER A 76 0.83 -7.41 9.73
N ASN A 77 0.87 -8.44 10.58
CA ASN A 77 1.53 -9.69 10.28
C ASN A 77 0.72 -10.50 9.25
N LEU A 78 1.40 -11.00 8.22
CA LEU A 78 0.82 -11.82 7.15
C LEU A 78 1.52 -13.18 7.04
N TYR A 79 2.60 -13.38 7.80
CA TYR A 79 3.39 -14.59 7.74
C TYR A 79 2.60 -15.81 8.21
N GLY A 80 2.78 -16.94 7.53
CA GLY A 80 2.09 -18.19 7.83
C GLY A 80 0.62 -18.23 7.41
N VAL A 81 0.10 -17.19 6.75
CA VAL A 81 -1.26 -17.19 6.23
C VAL A 81 -1.26 -17.78 4.81
N GLU A 82 -1.69 -19.04 4.69
CA GLU A 82 -1.69 -19.77 3.41
C GLU A 82 -2.69 -19.20 2.40
N LYS A 83 -3.90 -18.84 2.85
CA LYS A 83 -4.93 -18.17 2.06
C LYS A 83 -5.30 -16.88 2.75
N LEU A 84 -4.87 -15.76 2.19
CA LEU A 84 -5.33 -14.46 2.62
C LEU A 84 -6.65 -14.16 1.87
N PRO A 85 -7.82 -14.15 2.54
CA PRO A 85 -8.95 -13.38 2.01
C PRO A 85 -8.56 -11.89 1.99
N ASN A 86 -9.36 -11.05 1.34
CA ASN A 86 -9.20 -9.60 1.55
C ASN A 86 -9.26 -9.31 3.06
N VAL A 87 -8.23 -8.61 3.56
CA VAL A 87 -8.07 -8.35 4.99
C VAL A 87 -8.39 -6.90 5.27
N THR A 88 -9.21 -6.66 6.30
CA THR A 88 -9.51 -5.32 6.78
C THR A 88 -8.70 -5.05 8.04
N VAL A 89 -7.92 -3.98 8.03
CA VAL A 89 -7.06 -3.58 9.15
C VAL A 89 -7.39 -2.16 9.61
N SER A 90 -7.29 -1.92 10.92
CA SER A 90 -7.45 -0.60 11.51
C SER A 90 -6.08 0.05 11.70
N VAL A 91 -5.87 1.22 11.10
CA VAL A 91 -4.61 1.96 11.14
C VAL A 91 -4.85 3.30 11.82
N SER A 92 -3.92 3.74 12.67
CA SER A 92 -4.05 5.00 13.42
C SER A 92 -3.44 6.16 12.66
N CYS A 93 -4.24 7.20 12.34
CA CYS A 93 -3.70 8.44 11.79
C CYS A 93 -3.11 9.31 12.91
N PRO A 94 -1.86 9.80 12.79
CA PRO A 94 -1.27 10.70 13.79
C PRO A 94 -2.06 12.01 13.96
N ILE A 95 -2.07 12.56 15.17
CA ILE A 95 -2.84 13.78 15.48
C ILE A 95 -2.28 15.05 14.81
N TRP A 96 -0.98 15.05 14.52
CA TRP A 96 -0.26 16.18 13.91
C TRP A 96 -0.41 16.23 12.38
N ALA A 97 -0.89 15.14 11.75
CA ALA A 97 -0.95 15.04 10.30
C ALA A 97 -2.04 15.98 9.75
N SER A 98 -1.72 16.69 8.66
CA SER A 98 -2.67 17.58 7.99
C SER A 98 -2.27 17.80 6.53
N GLY A 99 -3.25 17.79 5.63
CA GLY A 99 -3.04 18.01 4.20
C GLY A 99 -2.88 16.72 3.40
N LYS A 100 -2.17 16.80 2.27
CA LYS A 100 -2.06 15.68 1.31
C LYS A 100 -0.90 14.78 1.65
N TYR A 101 -1.13 13.47 1.60
CA TYR A 101 -0.12 12.44 1.83
C TYR A 101 -0.30 11.29 0.84
N THR A 102 0.71 10.44 0.74
CA THR A 102 0.59 9.11 0.13
C THR A 102 0.59 8.08 1.25
N LEU A 103 -0.49 7.31 1.37
CA LEU A 103 -0.50 6.07 2.16
C LEU A 103 0.35 5.04 1.41
N VAL A 104 1.40 4.55 2.07
CA VAL A 104 2.30 3.54 1.54
C VAL A 104 2.10 2.24 2.32
N GLY A 105 1.87 1.14 1.61
CA GLY A 105 1.95 -0.21 2.14
C GLY A 105 3.22 -0.89 1.63
N ALA A 106 4.19 -1.17 2.49
CA ALA A 106 5.40 -1.90 2.14
C ALA A 106 5.32 -3.34 2.63
N VAL A 107 5.48 -4.30 1.72
CA VAL A 107 5.31 -5.74 1.96
C VAL A 107 6.61 -6.47 1.68
N PRO A 108 7.40 -6.80 2.71
CA PRO A 108 8.51 -7.72 2.55
C PRO A 108 8.01 -9.11 2.16
N TYR A 109 8.67 -9.72 1.18
CA TYR A 109 8.31 -11.05 0.68
C TYR A 109 9.53 -11.96 0.50
N LEU A 110 9.26 -13.26 0.41
CA LEU A 110 10.20 -14.31 -0.01
C LEU A 110 9.60 -15.10 -1.19
N VAL A 111 10.39 -15.27 -2.24
CA VAL A 111 10.08 -16.13 -3.40
C VAL A 111 10.51 -17.55 -3.06
N GLY A 112 9.57 -18.43 -2.76
CA GLY A 112 9.84 -19.81 -2.34
C GLY A 112 10.58 -20.64 -3.40
N ALA A 113 10.45 -20.33 -4.69
CA ALA A 113 11.13 -21.08 -5.75
C ALA A 113 12.64 -20.77 -5.87
N SER A 114 13.06 -19.54 -5.58
CA SER A 114 14.45 -19.08 -5.74
C SER A 114 15.13 -18.68 -4.42
N GLY A 115 14.36 -18.51 -3.34
CA GLY A 115 14.83 -17.93 -2.08
C GLY A 115 15.07 -16.42 -2.14
N GLU A 116 14.67 -15.74 -3.21
CA GLU A 116 14.85 -14.29 -3.36
C GLU A 116 13.95 -13.51 -2.40
N THR A 117 14.49 -12.45 -1.80
CA THR A 117 13.74 -11.54 -0.94
C THR A 117 13.58 -10.17 -1.59
N GLY A 118 12.46 -9.50 -1.34
CA GLY A 118 12.25 -8.13 -1.79
C GLY A 118 11.18 -7.42 -0.97
N ILE A 119 10.86 -6.20 -1.39
CA ILE A 119 9.78 -5.39 -0.81
C ILE A 119 8.88 -4.91 -1.95
N GLN A 120 7.60 -5.20 -1.85
CA GLN A 120 6.59 -4.65 -2.74
C GLN A 120 5.93 -3.42 -2.11
N TYR A 121 5.76 -2.36 -2.89
CA TYR A 121 5.17 -1.10 -2.42
C TYR A 121 3.82 -0.84 -3.07
N PHE A 122 2.84 -0.47 -2.26
CA PHE A 122 1.50 -0.05 -2.68
C PHE A 122 1.25 1.38 -2.24
N ASN A 123 0.86 2.23 -3.18
CA ASN A 123 0.71 3.67 -2.93
C ASN A 123 -0.73 4.10 -3.19
N GLN A 124 -1.30 4.86 -2.26
CA GLN A 124 -2.59 5.53 -2.44
C GLN A 124 -2.54 6.97 -1.95
N SER A 125 -2.96 7.92 -2.79
CA SER A 125 -3.11 9.31 -2.37
C SER A 125 -4.28 9.47 -1.38
N ILE A 126 -4.04 10.17 -0.28
CA ILE A 126 -5.03 10.48 0.76
C ILE A 126 -4.90 11.93 1.23
N SER A 127 -5.98 12.46 1.80
CA SER A 127 -6.01 13.77 2.44
C SER A 127 -6.37 13.62 3.92
N VAL A 128 -5.57 14.25 4.78
CA VAL A 128 -5.79 14.26 6.23
C VAL A 128 -6.46 15.56 6.63
N THR A 129 -7.64 15.47 7.25
CA THR A 129 -8.30 16.64 7.84
C THR A 129 -7.76 16.88 9.25
N PRO A 130 -7.42 18.13 9.59
CA PRO A 130 -6.88 18.46 10.90
C PRO A 130 -7.90 18.17 12.00
N THR A 131 -7.40 17.87 13.20
CA THR A 131 -8.24 17.73 14.39
C THR A 131 -8.96 19.06 14.67
N PRO A 132 -10.29 19.08 14.90
CA PRO A 132 -10.99 20.29 15.28
C PRO A 132 -10.35 20.92 16.53
N ALA A 133 -10.08 22.22 16.49
CA ALA A 133 -9.70 22.96 17.69
C ALA A 133 -10.84 22.85 18.71
N LYS A 134 -10.51 22.49 19.95
CA LYS A 134 -11.46 22.48 21.07
C LYS A 134 -11.81 23.90 21.49
#